data_AF-A0A960T7T1-F1
#
_entry.id   AF-A0A960T7T1-F1
#
_cell.length_a   1.000
_cell.length_b   1.000
_cell.length_c   1.000
_cell.angle_alpha   90.00
_cell.angle_beta   90.00
_cell.angle_gamma   90.00
#
_symmetry.space_group_name_H-M   'P 1'
#
loop_
_entity.id
_entity.type
_entity.pdbx_description
1 polymer ?
#
loop_
_entity_poly.entity_id
_entity_poly.type
_entity_poly.pdbx_seq_one_letter_code
_entity_poly.pdbx_strand_id
1 'polypeptide(L)'
;MIKNIFTLLSASWSYREAVRRCRKEASDSPEFQLATHYKSEIEKWDDADTTADNIDKMIAQAELDRYKHSDSPLLCDMLAEMVLFLKALRPLA
;
A
#
# COMPACT_ATOMS: atom_id res chain seq x y z
N MET A 1 -9.08 20.45 11.05
CA MET A 1 -8.85 19.05 11.45
C MET A 1 -9.57 18.01 10.56
N ILE A 2 -10.50 18.40 9.67
CA ILE A 2 -11.27 17.47 8.80
C ILE A 2 -10.54 17.06 7.49
N LYS A 3 -9.46 17.76 7.10
CA LYS A 3 -8.78 17.52 5.81
C LYS A 3 -8.13 16.13 5.68
N ASN A 4 -7.65 15.53 6.78
CA ASN A 4 -6.92 14.26 6.70
C ASN A 4 -7.82 13.02 6.54
N ILE A 5 -9.06 13.05 7.06
CA ILE A 5 -9.89 11.83 7.07
C ILE A 5 -10.43 11.50 5.68
N PHE A 6 -10.84 12.52 4.89
CA PHE A 6 -11.26 12.32 3.51
C PHE A 6 -10.10 11.86 2.62
N THR A 7 -8.90 12.42 2.82
CA THR A 7 -7.68 11.98 2.13
C THR A 7 -7.35 10.53 2.46
N LEU A 8 -7.42 10.13 3.74
CA LEU A 8 -7.17 8.74 4.15
C LEU A 8 -8.18 7.77 3.54
N LEU A 9 -9.49 8.10 3.60
CA LEU A 9 -10.53 7.26 3.03
C LEU A 9 -10.37 7.10 1.51
N SER A 10 -10.06 8.21 0.81
CA SER A 10 -9.80 8.18 -0.63
C SER A 10 -8.57 7.34 -0.96
N ALA A 11 -7.46 7.52 -0.23
CA ALA A 11 -6.24 6.76 -0.48
C ALA A 11 -6.41 5.27 -0.15
N SER A 12 -7.17 4.94 0.90
CA SER A 12 -7.52 3.56 1.24
C SER A 12 -8.34 2.89 0.13
N TRP A 13 -9.31 3.62 -0.43
CA TRP A 13 -10.11 3.13 -1.55
C TRP A 13 -9.25 2.87 -2.80
N SER A 14 -8.41 3.84 -3.19
CA SER A 14 -7.52 3.70 -4.34
C SER A 14 -6.56 2.51 -4.19
N TYR A 15 -5.96 2.33 -3.01
CA TYR A 15 -5.12 1.18 -2.71
C TYR A 15 -5.86 -0.15 -2.88
N ARG A 16 -7.07 -0.27 -2.32
CA ARG A 16 -7.89 -1.49 -2.46
C ARG A 16 -8.23 -1.80 -3.92
N GLU A 17 -8.58 -0.78 -4.71
CA GLU A 17 -8.84 -0.96 -6.14
C GLU A 17 -7.58 -1.36 -6.92
N ALA A 18 -6.41 -0.84 -6.55
CA ALA A 18 -5.14 -1.24 -7.17
C ALA A 18 -4.80 -2.72 -6.88
N VAL A 19 -5.01 -3.19 -5.65
CA VAL A 19 -4.85 -4.63 -5.33
C VAL A 19 -5.87 -5.48 -6.09
N ARG A 20 -7.13 -5.02 -6.21
CA ARG A 20 -8.16 -5.73 -6.99
C ARG A 20 -7.80 -5.85 -8.47
N ARG A 21 -7.21 -4.80 -9.06
CA ARG A 21 -6.69 -4.82 -10.44
C ARG A 21 -5.56 -5.84 -10.61
N CYS A 22 -4.57 -5.83 -9.70
CA CYS A 22 -3.50 -6.83 -9.71
C CYS A 22 -4.05 -8.26 -9.65
N ARG A 23 -5.08 -8.50 -8.83
CA ARG A 23 -5.76 -9.81 -8.75
C ARG A 23 -6.40 -10.23 -10.06
N LYS A 24 -7.05 -9.29 -10.75
CA LYS A 24 -7.80 -9.58 -11.98
C LYS A 24 -6.87 -9.84 -13.16
N GLU A 25 -5.76 -9.11 -13.23
CA GLU A 25 -4.92 -9.06 -14.42
C GLU A 25 -3.67 -9.95 -14.31
N ALA A 26 -3.26 -10.33 -13.10
CA ALA A 26 -2.00 -11.03 -12.87
C ALA A 26 -2.09 -12.08 -11.74
N SER A 27 -3.22 -12.77 -11.57
CA SER A 27 -3.52 -13.65 -10.42
C SER A 27 -2.47 -14.73 -10.10
N ASP A 28 -1.69 -15.18 -11.08
CA ASP A 28 -0.67 -16.23 -10.92
C ASP A 28 0.76 -15.68 -11.01
N SER A 29 0.91 -14.36 -10.96
CA SER A 29 2.20 -13.69 -11.06
C SER A 29 2.87 -13.52 -9.67
N PRO A 30 4.20 -13.60 -9.57
CA PRO A 30 4.94 -13.22 -8.36
C PRO A 30 4.58 -11.81 -7.86
N GLU A 31 4.26 -10.90 -8.78
CA GLU A 31 3.87 -9.53 -8.52
C GLU A 31 2.54 -9.45 -7.77
N PHE A 32 1.56 -10.27 -8.16
CA PHE A 32 0.31 -10.35 -7.44
C PHE A 32 0.47 -11.00 -6.06
N GLN A 33 1.38 -11.97 -5.91
CA GLN A 33 1.71 -12.53 -4.60
C GLN A 33 2.28 -11.45 -3.68
N LEU A 34 3.19 -10.61 -4.20
CA LEU A 34 3.74 -9.46 -3.47
C LEU A 34 2.65 -8.43 -3.11
N ALA A 35 1.75 -8.10 -4.04
CA ALA A 35 0.62 -7.22 -3.78
C ALA A 35 -0.28 -7.73 -2.65
N THR A 36 -0.55 -9.04 -2.65
CA THR A 36 -1.38 -9.70 -1.64
C THR A 36 -0.67 -9.77 -0.29
N HIS A 37 0.66 -9.98 -0.29
CA HIS A 37 1.48 -9.95 0.91
C HIS A 37 1.34 -8.60 1.63
N TYR A 38 1.59 -7.49 0.92
CA TYR A 38 1.46 -6.15 1.50
C TYR A 38 0.06 -5.86 2.05
N LYS A 39 -0.98 -6.25 1.30
CA LYS A 39 -2.37 -6.11 1.77
C LYS A 39 -2.57 -6.86 3.08
N SER A 40 -2.10 -8.09 3.16
CA SER A 40 -2.24 -8.91 4.36
C SER A 40 -1.46 -8.34 5.54
N GLU A 41 -0.27 -7.79 5.33
CA GLU A 41 0.51 -7.20 6.41
C GLU A 41 -0.19 -5.96 7.00
N ILE A 42 -0.68 -5.06 6.14
CA ILE A 42 -1.41 -3.86 6.58
C ILE A 42 -2.74 -4.24 7.27
N GLU A 43 -3.45 -5.27 6.78
CA GLU A 43 -4.71 -5.71 7.40
C GLU A 43 -4.53 -6.37 8.78
N LYS A 44 -3.32 -6.78 9.15
CA LYS A 44 -3.02 -7.34 10.46
C LYS A 44 -2.67 -6.27 11.51
N TRP A 45 -2.31 -5.07 11.08
CA TRP A 45 -1.90 -4.02 12.00
C TRP A 45 -3.05 -3.64 12.93
N ASP A 46 -2.74 -3.59 14.22
CA ASP A 46 -3.60 -2.99 15.23
C ASP A 46 -3.11 -1.58 15.61
N ASP A 47 -3.70 -1.00 16.65
CA ASP A 47 -3.30 0.32 17.15
C ASP A 47 -1.84 0.35 17.65
N ALA A 48 -1.28 -0.78 18.11
CA ALA A 48 0.10 -0.86 18.58
C ALA A 48 1.10 -1.00 17.41
N ASP A 49 0.69 -1.61 16.30
CA ASP A 49 1.48 -1.70 15.08
C ASP A 49 1.43 -0.41 14.23
N THR A 50 0.36 0.37 14.36
CA THR A 50 0.15 1.63 13.62
C THR A 50 0.96 2.77 14.23
N THR A 51 2.29 2.65 14.20
CA THR A 51 3.24 3.68 14.64
C THR A 51 3.91 4.35 13.45
N ALA A 52 4.36 5.60 13.64
CA ALA A 52 5.09 6.32 12.60
C ALA A 52 6.33 5.55 12.06
N ASP A 53 7.04 4.82 12.94
CA ASP A 53 8.23 4.05 12.56
C ASP A 53 7.87 2.83 11.68
N ASN A 54 6.84 2.08 12.04
CA ASN A 54 6.36 0.95 11.23
C ASN A 54 5.82 1.41 9.87
N ILE A 55 5.10 2.53 9.86
CA ILE A 55 4.62 3.16 8.63
C ILE A 55 5.80 3.57 7.74
N ASP A 56 6.82 4.22 8.29
CA ASP A 56 7.99 4.67 7.53
C ASP A 56 8.80 3.49 6.97
N LYS A 57 8.97 2.41 7.75
CA LYS A 57 9.59 1.16 7.29
C LYS A 57 8.82 0.54 6.14
N MET A 58 7.50 0.46 6.24
CA MET A 58 6.64 -0.10 5.20
C MET A 58 6.67 0.75 3.92
N ILE A 59 6.69 2.08 4.04
CA ILE A 59 6.88 2.99 2.89
C ILE A 59 8.22 2.73 2.21
N ALA A 60 9.31 2.67 2.98
CA ALA A 60 10.64 2.45 2.43
C ALA A 60 10.76 1.10 1.70
N GLN A 61 10.17 0.04 2.27
CA GLN A 61 10.14 -1.29 1.69
C GLN A 61 9.34 -1.32 0.38
N ALA A 62 8.17 -0.66 0.36
CA ALA A 62 7.33 -0.57 -0.84
C ALA A 62 7.98 0.24 -1.97
N GLU A 63 8.66 1.35 -1.64
CA GLU A 63 9.42 2.15 -2.61
C GLU A 63 10.61 1.36 -3.20
N LEU A 64 11.31 0.58 -2.36
CA LEU A 64 12.38 -0.29 -2.80
C LEU A 64 11.89 -1.38 -3.76
N ASP A 65 10.76 -2.03 -3.43
CA ASP A 65 10.21 -3.07 -4.28
C ASP A 65 9.60 -2.49 -5.56
N ARG A 66 9.05 -1.28 -5.52
CA ARG A 66 8.62 -0.55 -6.72
C ARG A 66 9.78 -0.31 -7.68
N TYR A 67 10.96 0.03 -7.16
CA TYR A 67 12.16 0.18 -7.97
C TYR A 67 12.62 -1.16 -8.58
N LYS A 68 12.62 -2.25 -7.80
CA LYS A 68 13.01 -3.58 -8.28
C LYS A 68 12.09 -4.13 -9.37
N HIS A 69 10.80 -3.83 -9.28
CA HIS A 69 9.77 -4.32 -10.19
C HIS A 69 9.26 -3.22 -11.14
N SER A 70 10.16 -2.30 -11.53
CA SER A 70 9.86 -1.17 -12.42
C SER A 70 9.33 -1.59 -13.82
N ASP A 71 9.54 -2.84 -14.18
CA ASP A 71 9.07 -3.50 -15.40
C ASP A 71 7.62 -3.99 -15.34
N SER A 72 7.01 -3.99 -14.15
CA SER A 72 5.59 -4.32 -13.93
C SER A 72 4.78 -3.06 -13.62
N PRO A 73 4.10 -2.45 -14.62
CA PRO A 73 3.28 -1.26 -14.40
C PRO A 73 2.18 -1.48 -13.35
N LEU A 74 1.56 -2.66 -13.35
CA LEU A 74 0.51 -3.01 -12.41
C LEU A 74 0.99 -3.02 -10.96
N LEU A 75 2.15 -3.64 -10.72
CA LEU A 75 2.74 -3.68 -9.38
C LEU A 75 3.22 -2.29 -8.95
N CYS A 76 3.82 -1.54 -9.87
CA CYS A 76 4.26 -0.18 -9.61
C CYS A 76 3.11 0.75 -9.21
N ASP A 77 1.99 0.68 -9.94
CA ASP A 77 0.79 1.44 -9.63
C ASP A 77 0.22 1.05 -8.26
N MET A 78 0.18 -0.24 -7.95
CA MET A 78 -0.32 -0.73 -6.66
C MET A 78 0.56 -0.27 -5.49
N LEU A 79 1.89 -0.40 -5.61
CA LEU A 79 2.82 0.06 -4.59
C LEU A 79 2.79 1.59 -4.44
N ALA A 80 2.59 2.33 -5.53
CA ALA A 80 2.43 3.78 -5.46
C ALA A 80 1.18 4.18 -4.66
N GLU A 81 0.03 3.56 -4.93
CA GLU A 81 -1.22 3.81 -4.19
C GLU A 81 -1.09 3.39 -2.72
N MET A 82 -0.40 2.29 -2.44
CA MET A 82 -0.09 1.86 -1.07
C MET A 82 0.74 2.91 -0.32
N VAL A 83 1.80 3.42 -0.94
CA VAL A 83 2.65 4.48 -0.36
C VAL A 83 1.84 5.75 -0.10
N LEU A 84 0.94 6.13 -1.00
CA LEU A 84 0.03 7.27 -0.79
C LEU A 84 -0.89 7.05 0.41
N PHE A 85 -1.46 5.86 0.55
CA PHE A 85 -2.26 5.49 1.71
C PHE A 85 -1.45 5.57 3.02
N LEU A 86 -0.26 4.98 3.06
CA LEU A 86 0.61 5.01 4.24
C LEU A 86 1.05 6.42 4.61
N LYS A 87 1.37 7.26 3.62
CA LYS A 87 1.68 8.69 3.85
C LYS A 87 0.48 9.48 4.40
N ALA A 88 -0.74 9.12 4.01
CA ALA A 88 -1.96 9.71 4.56
C ALA A 88 -2.27 9.20 5.98
N LEU A 89 -1.88 7.97 6.30
CA LEU A 89 -2.04 7.35 7.61
C LEU A 89 -1.02 7.88 8.63
N ARG A 90 0.23 8.11 8.22
CA ARG A 90 1.36 8.54 9.07
C ARG A 90 1.06 9.67 10.07
N PRO A 91 0.34 10.76 9.72
CA PRO A 91 0.07 11.85 10.67
C PRO A 91 -0.94 11.51 11.77
N LEU A 92 -1.55 10.32 11.72
CA LEU A 92 -2.52 9.83 12.70
C LEU A 92 -1.91 8.79 13.66
N ALA A 93 -0.67 8.37 13.40
CA ALA A 93 0.10 7.39 14.14
C ALA A 93 1.09 8.01 15.14
#